data_AF-A0A2E4YAW6-F1
#
_entry.id   AF-A0A2E4YAW6-F1
#
_cell.length_a   1.000
_cell.length_b   1.000
_cell.length_c   1.000
_cell.angle_alpha   90.00
_cell.angle_beta   90.00
_cell.angle_gamma   90.00
#
_symmetry.space_group_name_H-M   'P 1'
#
loop_
_entity.id
_entity.type
_entity.pdbx_description
1 polymer ?
#
loop_
_entity_poly.entity_id
_entity_poly.type
_entity_poly.pdbx_seq_one_letter_code
_entity_poly.pdbx_strand_id
1 'polypeptide(L)'
;MSFERVVARLRIKTIVLIFWGGMLSSLMLSTSPARGQSDDSLDLPSMRRALGRSGLRRSIALDAPIGALLMRNNTYRVGKLSSAANTGLSSSGKFTSSSAIGQFNSVLEIRHTSDTAYFLKTTARHVDFEVSDLLKASVKRLDLGVMAMRKSRAKNTQYLGLSVISEDNTGRPQFVDGFRIGNGVGLRLEGGAQISETWAVSFRTEFLNWHGENRINRPNLKPQPITNPVDNGRIISNVDIIKASNSLGWRGQWRTGMHYLSNRFEPQQNNFGVTVREPFGDHERLGFIRTGYLQMWPLAHIPGVTAYVEANLDREFENNMDQFLSDRTIFSAKLGVNWAFAPSRQLLLEWQRFNGINRIRTRNGLLMTILLDDL
;
A
#
# COMPACT_ATOMS: atom_id res chain seq x y z
N MET A 1 1.70 16.15 -25.98
CA MET A 1 0.87 14.93 -25.87
C MET A 1 -0.49 15.37 -25.34
N SER A 2 -1.60 15.18 -26.07
CA SER A 2 -2.84 15.93 -25.79
C SER A 2 -3.56 15.46 -24.51
N PHE A 3 -3.99 16.43 -23.71
CA PHE A 3 -4.77 16.30 -22.47
C PHE A 3 -5.98 15.35 -22.62
N GLU A 4 -6.55 15.30 -23.83
CA GLU A 4 -7.72 14.47 -24.17
C GLU A 4 -7.48 12.97 -24.03
N ARG A 5 -6.27 12.45 -24.34
CA ARG A 5 -5.97 11.01 -24.16
C ARG A 5 -5.87 10.61 -22.70
N VAL A 6 -5.39 11.52 -21.84
CA VAL A 6 -5.32 11.32 -20.38
C VAL A 6 -6.74 11.30 -19.78
N VAL A 7 -7.61 12.22 -20.21
CA VAL A 7 -9.00 12.32 -19.75
C VAL A 7 -9.84 11.11 -20.21
N ALA A 8 -9.68 10.66 -21.46
CA ALA A 8 -10.43 9.51 -21.99
C ALA A 8 -10.04 8.19 -21.30
N ARG A 9 -8.74 7.99 -21.01
CA ARG A 9 -8.24 6.81 -20.27
C ARG A 9 -8.67 6.80 -18.80
N LEU A 10 -8.80 7.97 -18.17
CA LEU A 10 -9.40 8.09 -16.83
C LEU A 10 -10.88 7.64 -16.85
N ARG A 11 -11.68 8.06 -17.84
CA ARG A 11 -13.12 7.82 -17.88
C ARG A 11 -13.52 6.34 -17.89
N ILE A 12 -12.89 5.51 -18.72
CA ILE A 12 -13.26 4.07 -18.84
C ILE A 12 -12.83 3.26 -17.61
N LYS A 13 -11.70 3.59 -16.99
CA LYS A 13 -11.17 2.86 -15.82
C LYS A 13 -11.77 3.36 -14.49
N THR A 14 -12.25 4.60 -14.45
CA THR A 14 -13.03 5.15 -13.32
C THR A 14 -14.35 4.38 -13.14
N ILE A 15 -14.96 3.88 -14.22
CA ILE A 15 -16.20 3.08 -14.17
C ILE A 15 -15.99 1.75 -13.40
N VAL A 16 -14.86 1.07 -13.55
CA VAL A 16 -14.57 -0.19 -12.84
C VAL A 16 -14.33 0.04 -11.34
N LEU A 17 -13.67 1.16 -10.99
CA LEU A 17 -13.43 1.59 -9.61
C LEU A 17 -14.75 2.03 -8.93
N ILE A 18 -15.66 2.67 -9.70
CA ILE A 18 -17.01 3.02 -9.27
C ILE A 18 -17.88 1.77 -9.08
N PHE A 19 -17.71 0.70 -9.86
CA PHE A 19 -18.53 -0.51 -9.69
C PHE A 19 -18.17 -1.32 -8.43
N TRP A 20 -16.88 -1.57 -8.18
CA TRP A 20 -16.43 -2.28 -6.97
C TRP A 20 -16.48 -1.40 -5.72
N GLY A 21 -16.09 -0.12 -5.86
CA GLY A 21 -16.28 0.88 -4.81
C GLY A 21 -17.75 1.16 -4.54
N GLY A 22 -18.60 1.10 -5.56
CA GLY A 22 -20.06 1.30 -5.52
C GLY A 22 -20.79 0.19 -4.77
N MET A 23 -20.46 -1.09 -4.99
CA MET A 23 -21.06 -2.20 -4.23
C MET A 23 -20.64 -2.20 -2.74
N LEU A 24 -19.44 -1.74 -2.42
CA LEU A 24 -18.98 -1.62 -1.03
C LEU A 24 -19.43 -0.31 -0.35
N SER A 25 -19.63 0.77 -1.12
CA SER A 25 -20.18 2.03 -0.62
C SER A 25 -21.71 2.02 -0.56
N SER A 26 -22.41 1.21 -1.35
CA SER A 26 -23.87 1.03 -1.25
C SER A 26 -24.27 0.35 0.08
N LEU A 27 -23.40 -0.49 0.64
CA LEU A 27 -23.51 -0.98 2.02
C LEU A 27 -23.38 0.13 3.08
N MET A 28 -22.76 1.27 2.73
CA MET A 28 -22.56 2.43 3.62
C MET A 28 -23.60 3.54 3.42
N LEU A 29 -24.30 3.55 2.28
CA LEU A 29 -25.28 4.57 1.88
C LEU A 29 -26.74 4.22 2.19
N SER A 30 -27.03 2.98 2.59
CA SER A 30 -28.41 2.48 2.81
C SER A 30 -29.10 2.98 4.09
N THR A 31 -28.53 3.92 4.84
CA THR A 31 -29.19 4.49 6.03
C THR A 31 -29.34 6.00 5.92
N SER A 32 -30.47 6.42 5.34
CA SER A 32 -30.97 7.80 5.34
C SER A 32 -31.23 8.27 6.79
N PRO A 33 -30.90 9.51 7.17
CA PRO A 33 -31.22 10.02 8.50
C PRO A 33 -32.73 10.32 8.58
N ALA A 34 -33.40 9.72 9.56
CA ALA A 34 -34.73 10.16 9.95
C ALA A 34 -34.59 11.51 10.67
N ARG A 35 -35.35 12.49 10.21
CA ARG A 35 -35.37 13.86 10.74
C ARG A 35 -36.04 13.84 12.11
N GLY A 36 -35.30 14.26 13.15
CA GLY A 36 -35.84 14.58 14.47
C GLY A 36 -35.38 13.65 15.59
N GLN A 37 -34.24 13.99 16.22
CA GLN A 37 -34.06 13.96 17.67
C GLN A 37 -32.77 14.69 18.03
N SER A 38 -32.87 15.49 19.09
CA SER A 38 -31.89 16.44 19.61
C SER A 38 -30.74 15.79 20.39
N ASP A 39 -29.56 16.41 20.28
CA ASP A 39 -28.46 16.44 21.28
C ASP A 39 -27.62 15.18 21.56
N ASP A 40 -27.22 14.45 20.53
CA ASP A 40 -26.01 13.60 20.57
C ASP A 40 -24.96 14.23 19.64
N SER A 41 -24.25 15.24 20.12
CA SER A 41 -23.10 15.79 19.37
C SER A 41 -22.06 14.68 19.15
N LEU A 42 -21.47 14.66 17.95
CA LEU A 42 -20.50 13.66 17.57
C LEU A 42 -19.24 13.75 18.47
N ASP A 43 -19.13 12.90 19.49
CA ASP A 43 -17.91 12.79 20.31
C ASP A 43 -16.77 12.20 19.47
N LEU A 44 -16.00 13.09 18.83
CA LEU A 44 -14.83 12.79 18.02
C LEU A 44 -13.75 12.00 18.78
N PRO A 45 -13.35 12.37 20.02
CA PRO A 45 -12.50 11.53 20.85
C PRO A 45 -13.00 10.10 21.03
N SER A 46 -14.30 9.87 21.26
CA SER A 46 -14.86 8.51 21.33
C SER A 46 -14.75 7.77 20.00
N MET A 47 -15.02 8.44 18.88
CA MET A 47 -14.92 7.86 17.55
C MET A 47 -13.48 7.45 17.22
N ARG A 48 -12.51 8.32 17.48
CA ARG A 48 -11.07 8.03 17.30
C ARG A 48 -10.64 6.85 18.16
N ARG A 49 -11.10 6.78 19.42
CA ARG A 49 -10.85 5.62 20.30
C ARG A 49 -11.47 4.34 19.74
N ALA A 50 -12.69 4.40 19.20
CA ALA A 50 -13.36 3.26 18.59
C ALA A 50 -12.57 2.74 17.37
N LEU A 51 -12.16 3.62 16.46
CA LEU A 51 -11.28 3.28 15.32
C LEU A 51 -9.96 2.65 15.77
N GLY A 52 -9.38 3.16 16.85
CA GLY A 52 -8.16 2.61 17.45
C GLY A 52 -8.37 1.20 18.00
N ARG A 53 -9.47 0.97 18.72
CA ARG A 53 -9.81 -0.35 19.30
C ARG A 53 -10.15 -1.39 18.24
N SER A 54 -10.88 -1.02 17.19
CA SER A 54 -11.24 -1.96 16.11
C SER A 54 -10.11 -2.22 15.11
N GLY A 55 -8.98 -1.51 15.23
CA GLY A 55 -7.86 -1.64 14.30
C GLY A 55 -8.05 -0.91 12.97
N LEU A 56 -9.18 -0.22 12.77
CA LEU A 56 -9.46 0.60 11.58
C LEU A 56 -8.53 1.81 11.49
N ARG A 57 -8.10 2.38 12.63
CA ARG A 57 -7.13 3.48 12.65
C ARG A 57 -5.81 3.08 11.98
N ARG A 58 -5.37 1.83 12.18
CA ARG A 58 -4.19 1.25 11.54
C ARG A 58 -4.39 1.08 10.03
N SER A 59 -5.61 0.76 9.57
CA SER A 59 -5.94 0.72 8.13
C SER A 59 -5.86 2.11 7.49
N ILE A 60 -6.28 3.16 8.19
CA ILE A 60 -6.15 4.55 7.71
C ILE A 60 -4.67 4.99 7.68
N ALA A 61 -3.91 4.66 8.73
CA ALA A 61 -2.56 5.17 8.93
C ALA A 61 -1.48 4.40 8.16
N LEU A 62 -1.63 3.08 7.96
CA LEU A 62 -0.54 2.25 7.42
C LEU A 62 -0.84 1.78 6.00
N ASP A 63 0.01 2.20 5.06
CA ASP A 63 0.00 1.74 3.67
C ASP A 63 0.84 0.45 3.50
N ALA A 64 0.82 -0.41 4.52
CA ALA A 64 1.67 -1.59 4.60
C ALA A 64 1.39 -2.65 3.50
N PRO A 65 0.13 -2.92 3.10
CA PRO A 65 -0.15 -3.86 2.00
C PRO A 65 0.42 -3.42 0.65
N ILE A 66 0.38 -2.12 0.35
CA ILE A 66 0.88 -1.54 -0.91
C ILE A 66 2.39 -1.75 -1.04
N GLY A 67 3.14 -1.42 0.02
CA GLY A 67 4.59 -1.62 0.02
C GLY A 67 4.98 -3.09 -0.17
N ALA A 68 4.23 -4.01 0.44
CA ALA A 68 4.47 -5.44 0.27
C ALA A 68 4.25 -5.91 -1.18
N LEU A 69 3.14 -5.52 -1.81
CA LEU A 69 2.82 -5.86 -3.21
C LEU A 69 3.87 -5.32 -4.19
N LEU A 70 4.24 -4.03 -4.07
CA LEU A 70 5.19 -3.39 -4.98
C LEU A 70 6.60 -3.95 -4.84
N MET A 71 7.09 -4.13 -3.62
CA MET A 71 8.43 -4.71 -3.39
C MET A 71 8.49 -6.17 -3.88
N ARG A 72 7.38 -6.92 -3.73
CA ARG A 72 7.26 -8.29 -4.24
C ARG A 72 7.29 -8.32 -5.76
N ASN A 73 6.49 -7.50 -6.44
CA ASN A 73 6.52 -7.34 -7.90
C ASN A 73 7.92 -6.94 -8.40
N ASN A 74 8.58 -5.97 -7.76
CA ASN A 74 9.95 -5.58 -8.12
C ASN A 74 10.97 -6.72 -7.95
N THR A 75 10.82 -7.57 -6.93
CA THR A 75 11.68 -8.75 -6.74
C THR A 75 11.53 -9.74 -7.90
N TYR A 76 10.29 -10.00 -8.35
CA TYR A 76 10.05 -10.84 -9.53
C TYR A 76 10.64 -10.25 -10.80
N ARG A 77 10.41 -8.95 -11.04
CA ARG A 77 10.93 -8.23 -12.21
C ARG A 77 12.44 -8.27 -12.28
N VAL A 78 13.13 -7.96 -11.17
CA VAL A 78 14.59 -7.97 -11.15
C VAL A 78 15.15 -9.38 -11.30
N GLY A 79 14.52 -10.40 -10.70
CA GLY A 79 14.94 -11.79 -10.85
C GLY A 79 14.88 -12.29 -12.29
N LYS A 80 13.83 -11.90 -13.04
CA LYS A 80 13.75 -12.23 -14.47
C LYS A 80 14.79 -11.49 -15.31
N LEU A 81 14.96 -10.18 -15.06
CA LEU A 81 15.91 -9.36 -15.82
C LEU A 81 17.37 -9.78 -15.57
N SER A 82 17.73 -10.13 -14.34
CA SER A 82 19.09 -10.58 -14.00
C SER A 82 19.42 -11.94 -14.61
N SER A 83 18.45 -12.87 -14.66
CA SER A 83 18.58 -14.16 -15.34
C SER A 83 18.79 -13.97 -16.84
N ALA A 84 18.03 -13.07 -17.50
CA ALA A 84 18.21 -12.76 -18.91
C ALA A 84 19.56 -12.08 -19.22
N ALA A 85 20.16 -11.41 -18.24
CA ALA A 85 21.46 -10.75 -18.38
C ALA A 85 22.67 -11.68 -18.15
N ASN A 86 22.47 -12.99 -17.99
CA ASN A 86 23.53 -13.99 -17.77
C ASN A 86 24.49 -13.63 -16.62
N THR A 87 23.97 -13.00 -15.56
CA THR A 87 24.76 -12.49 -14.42
C THR A 87 25.36 -13.59 -13.52
N GLY A 88 25.37 -14.86 -13.94
CA GLY A 88 25.85 -15.99 -13.14
C GLY A 88 24.96 -16.32 -11.93
N LEU A 89 23.94 -15.51 -11.62
CA LEU A 89 22.85 -15.87 -10.72
C LEU A 89 21.98 -16.93 -11.40
N SER A 90 22.42 -18.18 -11.27
CA SER A 90 21.63 -19.36 -11.64
C SER A 90 20.21 -19.27 -11.05
N SER A 91 19.27 -19.95 -11.70
CA SER A 91 17.85 -20.12 -11.33
C SER A 91 17.58 -20.65 -9.90
N SER A 92 18.60 -20.76 -9.05
CA SER A 92 18.58 -21.17 -7.64
C SER A 92 18.96 -20.04 -6.65
N GLY A 93 19.25 -18.83 -7.13
CA GLY A 93 19.75 -17.72 -6.30
C GLY A 93 18.79 -17.30 -5.19
N LYS A 94 19.32 -17.07 -3.98
CA LYS A 94 18.59 -16.42 -2.89
C LYS A 94 18.55 -14.92 -3.14
N PHE A 95 17.36 -14.34 -3.16
CA PHE A 95 17.14 -12.91 -3.30
C PHE A 95 16.99 -12.28 -1.91
N THR A 96 18.00 -11.51 -1.52
CA THR A 96 17.97 -10.71 -0.31
C THR A 96 17.70 -9.26 -0.68
N SER A 97 16.76 -8.65 0.04
CA SER A 97 16.36 -7.27 -0.19
C SER A 97 16.31 -6.48 1.11
N SER A 98 16.44 -5.17 0.99
CA SER A 98 16.27 -4.22 2.09
C SER A 98 15.26 -3.15 1.69
N SER A 99 14.60 -2.56 2.68
CA SER A 99 13.73 -1.40 2.46
C SER A 99 13.77 -0.43 3.62
N ALA A 100 13.75 0.86 3.32
CA ALA A 100 13.55 1.93 4.30
C ALA A 100 12.33 2.76 3.88
N ILE A 101 11.38 2.95 4.80
CA ILE A 101 10.14 3.67 4.52
C ILE A 101 10.01 4.81 5.54
N GLY A 102 9.90 6.04 5.04
CA GLY A 102 9.43 7.18 5.81
C GLY A 102 8.02 7.54 5.39
N GLN A 103 7.09 7.63 6.34
CA GLN A 103 5.70 8.00 6.07
C GLN A 103 5.24 9.09 7.03
N PHE A 104 4.53 10.07 6.49
CA PHE A 104 3.79 11.08 7.23
C PHE A 104 2.31 10.95 6.85
N ASN A 105 1.44 10.98 7.85
CA ASN A 105 0.00 10.98 7.67
C ASN A 105 -0.62 12.10 8.50
N SER A 106 -1.54 12.84 7.89
CA SER A 106 -2.40 13.80 8.57
C SER A 106 -3.87 13.51 8.30
N VAL A 107 -4.70 13.64 9.34
CA VAL A 107 -6.17 13.57 9.27
C VAL A 107 -6.74 14.78 10.03
N LEU A 108 -6.75 15.92 9.36
CA LEU A 108 -7.19 17.20 9.92
C LEU A 108 -8.70 17.33 9.80
N GLU A 109 -9.40 17.65 10.87
CA GLU A 109 -10.83 17.93 10.80
C GLU A 109 -11.10 19.25 10.06
N ILE A 110 -12.04 19.23 9.12
CA ILE A 110 -12.49 20.43 8.38
C ILE A 110 -13.84 20.89 8.90
N ARG A 111 -14.75 19.95 9.16
CA ARG A 111 -16.14 20.21 9.57
C ARG A 111 -16.76 18.95 10.17
N HIS A 112 -17.70 19.11 11.08
CA HIS A 112 -18.61 18.02 11.46
C HIS A 112 -20.08 18.48 11.46
N THR A 113 -20.96 17.49 11.35
CA THR A 113 -22.41 17.55 11.62
C THR A 113 -22.70 16.69 12.86
N SER A 114 -23.97 16.53 13.22
CA SER A 114 -24.36 15.70 14.38
C SER A 114 -23.92 14.23 14.26
N ASP A 115 -23.89 13.65 13.05
CA ASP A 115 -23.57 12.24 12.84
C ASP A 115 -22.29 11.97 12.05
N THR A 116 -21.73 12.98 11.38
CA THR A 116 -20.66 12.83 10.40
C THR A 116 -19.57 13.89 10.58
N ALA A 117 -18.31 13.49 10.64
CA ALA A 117 -17.15 14.37 10.59
C ALA A 117 -16.40 14.22 9.29
N TYR A 118 -15.91 15.34 8.76
CA TYR A 118 -15.16 15.45 7.51
C TYR A 118 -13.74 15.89 7.80
N PHE A 119 -12.79 15.22 7.15
CA PHE A 119 -11.37 15.40 7.37
C PHE A 119 -10.63 15.62 6.05
N LEU A 120 -9.61 16.47 6.09
CA LEU A 120 -8.56 16.54 5.08
C LEU A 120 -7.55 15.43 5.41
N LYS A 121 -7.33 14.53 4.46
CA LYS A 121 -6.32 13.48 4.56
C LYS A 121 -5.11 13.85 3.72
N THR A 122 -3.93 13.78 4.32
CA THR A 122 -2.65 13.91 3.61
C THR A 122 -1.76 12.72 3.97
N THR A 123 -1.15 12.10 2.96
CA THR A 123 -0.11 11.08 3.16
C THR A 123 1.10 11.44 2.32
N ALA A 124 2.24 11.67 2.94
CA ALA A 124 3.52 11.81 2.25
C ALA A 124 4.38 10.58 2.56
N ARG A 125 5.02 10.00 1.56
CA ARG A 125 5.78 8.76 1.72
C ARG A 125 7.04 8.78 0.86
N HIS A 126 8.15 8.35 1.46
CA HIS A 126 9.39 8.02 0.78
C HIS A 126 9.71 6.55 1.03
N VAL A 127 10.13 5.84 0.00
CA VAL A 127 10.51 4.43 0.06
C VAL A 127 11.81 4.23 -0.67
N ASP A 128 12.81 3.70 0.00
CA ASP A 128 13.98 3.10 -0.62
C ASP A 128 13.84 1.58 -0.59
N PHE A 129 14.20 0.94 -1.68
CA PHE A 129 14.17 -0.51 -1.85
C PHE A 129 15.41 -0.97 -2.61
N GLU A 130 16.10 -1.94 -2.04
CA GLU A 130 17.29 -2.51 -2.66
C GLU A 130 17.19 -4.02 -2.71
N VAL A 131 17.61 -4.60 -3.83
CA VAL A 131 17.92 -6.03 -3.95
C VAL A 131 19.42 -6.10 -4.19
N SER A 132 20.14 -6.76 -3.29
CA SER A 132 21.61 -6.77 -3.26
C SER A 132 22.18 -7.11 -4.64
N ASP A 133 23.09 -6.26 -5.12
CA ASP A 133 23.79 -6.35 -6.41
C ASP A 133 22.90 -6.37 -7.66
N LEU A 134 21.60 -6.06 -7.50
CA LEU A 134 20.60 -6.23 -8.56
C LEU A 134 19.78 -4.97 -8.84
N LEU A 135 19.30 -4.27 -7.81
CA LEU A 135 18.41 -3.13 -7.99
C LEU A 135 18.52 -2.16 -6.83
N LYS A 136 18.62 -0.87 -7.14
CA LYS A 136 18.30 0.22 -6.22
C LYS A 136 17.09 0.99 -6.75
N ALA A 137 16.06 1.14 -5.93
CA ALA A 137 14.85 1.84 -6.29
C ALA A 137 14.42 2.80 -5.18
N SER A 138 13.87 3.93 -5.58
CA SER A 138 13.30 4.92 -4.69
C SER A 138 11.93 5.38 -5.19
N VAL A 139 10.99 5.61 -4.28
CA VAL A 139 9.65 6.11 -4.60
C VAL A 139 9.31 7.26 -3.65
N LYS A 140 8.86 8.37 -4.21
CA LYS A 140 8.27 9.49 -3.49
C LYS A 140 6.80 9.56 -3.84
N ARG A 141 5.94 9.70 -2.84
CA ARG A 141 4.50 9.69 -3.02
C ARG A 141 3.81 10.70 -2.13
N LEU A 142 2.81 11.37 -2.69
CA LEU A 142 1.91 12.27 -2.00
C LEU A 142 0.46 11.90 -2.33
N ASP A 143 -0.34 11.65 -1.31
CA ASP A 143 -1.78 11.50 -1.43
C ASP A 143 -2.45 12.68 -0.73
N LEU A 144 -3.41 13.31 -1.40
CA LEU A 144 -4.25 14.37 -0.83
C LEU A 144 -5.71 14.03 -1.07
N GLY A 145 -6.53 14.09 -0.03
CA GLY A 145 -7.91 13.65 -0.13
C GLY A 145 -8.81 14.13 0.99
N VAL A 146 -10.05 13.68 0.92
CA VAL A 146 -11.07 13.92 1.94
C VAL A 146 -11.52 12.59 2.51
N MET A 147 -11.89 12.59 3.79
CA MET A 147 -12.43 11.43 4.49
C MET A 147 -13.64 11.85 5.30
N ALA A 148 -14.74 11.11 5.16
CA ALA A 148 -15.89 11.22 6.04
C ALA A 148 -15.84 10.07 7.05
N MET A 149 -16.03 10.37 8.33
CA MET A 149 -16.23 9.38 9.37
C MET A 149 -17.60 9.61 10.01
N ARG A 150 -18.34 8.55 10.29
CA ARG A 150 -19.65 8.65 10.94
C ARG A 150 -19.89 7.52 11.91
N LYS A 151 -20.82 7.74 12.84
CA LYS A 151 -21.41 6.65 13.63
C LYS A 151 -22.66 6.16 12.92
N SER A 152 -22.80 4.84 12.79
CA SER A 152 -24.04 4.23 12.34
C SER A 152 -25.11 4.32 13.43
N ARG A 153 -26.37 3.98 13.10
CA ARG A 153 -27.45 3.90 14.09
C ARG A 153 -27.14 2.93 15.24
N ALA A 154 -26.34 1.89 14.98
CA ALA A 154 -25.86 0.94 15.97
C ALA A 154 -24.62 1.44 16.75
N LYS A 155 -24.28 2.73 16.66
CA LYS A 155 -23.08 3.37 17.24
C LYS A 155 -21.74 2.81 16.74
N ASN A 156 -21.75 1.98 15.70
CA ASN A 156 -20.54 1.47 15.05
C ASN A 156 -19.90 2.56 14.21
N THR A 157 -18.57 2.71 14.30
CA THR A 157 -17.84 3.71 13.52
C THR A 157 -17.55 3.20 12.12
N GLN A 158 -17.75 4.05 11.12
CA GLN A 158 -17.39 3.81 9.73
C GLN A 158 -16.70 5.02 9.12
N TYR A 159 -15.87 4.79 8.11
CA TYR A 159 -15.22 5.83 7.34
C TYR A 159 -15.21 5.50 5.85
N LEU A 160 -15.18 6.55 5.04
CA LEU A 160 -14.98 6.49 3.60
C LEU A 160 -14.09 7.67 3.18
N GLY A 161 -13.04 7.39 2.42
CA GLY A 161 -12.08 8.37 1.97
C GLY A 161 -11.80 8.25 0.48
N LEU A 162 -11.59 9.41 -0.14
CA LEU A 162 -11.17 9.53 -1.53
C LEU A 162 -9.92 10.42 -1.58
N SER A 163 -8.89 10.00 -2.30
CA SER A 163 -7.65 10.77 -2.43
C SER A 163 -7.12 10.76 -3.86
N VAL A 164 -6.48 11.85 -4.25
CA VAL A 164 -5.64 11.92 -5.45
C VAL A 164 -4.22 11.53 -5.06
N ILE A 165 -3.57 10.74 -5.90
CA ILE A 165 -2.21 10.24 -5.73
C ILE A 165 -1.30 10.96 -6.71
N SER A 166 -0.13 11.39 -6.26
CA SER A 166 1.03 11.75 -7.08
C SER A 166 2.21 10.89 -6.65
N GLU A 167 2.84 10.19 -7.59
CA GLU A 167 3.96 9.28 -7.35
C GLU A 167 5.09 9.59 -8.33
N ASP A 168 6.32 9.66 -7.83
CA ASP A 168 7.56 9.71 -8.61
C ASP A 168 8.41 8.51 -8.20
N ASN A 169 8.98 7.81 -9.18
CA ASN A 169 9.81 6.64 -8.93
C ASN A 169 11.07 6.65 -9.79
N THR A 170 12.11 6.03 -9.22
CA THR A 170 13.36 5.78 -9.91
C THR A 170 13.79 4.36 -9.58
N GLY A 171 14.14 3.58 -10.59
CA GLY A 171 14.73 2.25 -10.47
C GLY A 171 16.03 2.19 -11.25
N ARG A 172 17.10 1.70 -10.61
CA ARG A 172 18.44 1.57 -11.18
C ARG A 172 18.87 0.11 -11.05
N PRO A 173 18.76 -0.71 -12.10
CA PRO A 173 19.37 -2.02 -12.09
C PRO A 173 20.89 -1.88 -11.90
N GLN A 174 21.52 -2.82 -11.19
CA GLN A 174 22.96 -2.77 -10.90
C GLN A 174 23.80 -3.65 -11.82
N PHE A 175 23.18 -4.61 -12.51
CA PHE A 175 23.82 -5.50 -13.46
C PHE A 175 23.90 -4.93 -14.89
N VAL A 176 23.35 -3.75 -15.12
CA VAL A 176 23.43 -3.03 -16.40
C VAL A 176 23.43 -1.53 -16.13
N ASP A 177 24.24 -0.77 -16.87
CA ASP A 177 24.18 0.69 -16.80
C ASP A 177 22.85 1.16 -17.39
N GLY A 178 21.95 1.64 -16.54
CA GLY A 178 20.63 2.05 -16.94
C GLY A 178 19.77 2.53 -15.78
N PHE A 179 18.63 3.08 -16.12
CA PHE A 179 17.63 3.52 -15.16
C PHE A 179 16.24 3.50 -15.79
N ARG A 180 15.24 3.42 -14.91
CA ARG A 180 13.84 3.67 -15.21
C ARG A 180 13.35 4.76 -14.28
N ILE A 181 12.86 5.85 -14.84
CA ILE A 181 12.34 6.99 -14.09
C ILE A 181 10.96 7.34 -14.61
N GLY A 182 10.07 7.81 -13.76
CA GLY A 182 8.79 8.30 -14.20
C GLY A 182 7.89 8.70 -13.05
N ASN A 183 6.74 9.22 -13.42
CA ASN A 183 5.76 9.73 -12.49
C ASN A 183 4.35 9.25 -12.85
N GLY A 184 3.48 9.25 -11.86
CA GLY A 184 2.10 8.84 -12.03
C GLY A 184 1.14 9.66 -11.21
N VAL A 185 -0.08 9.75 -11.73
CA VAL A 185 -1.22 10.35 -11.04
C VAL A 185 -2.34 9.34 -10.96
N GLY A 186 -3.03 9.32 -9.84
CA GLY A 186 -3.99 8.28 -9.53
C GLY A 186 -5.10 8.71 -8.58
N LEU A 187 -5.98 7.77 -8.31
CA LEU A 187 -7.05 7.90 -7.34
C LEU A 187 -6.99 6.74 -6.35
N ARG A 188 -7.28 7.03 -5.09
CA ARG A 188 -7.45 6.06 -4.01
C ARG A 188 -8.85 6.18 -3.45
N LEU A 189 -9.54 5.06 -3.34
CA LEU A 189 -10.76 4.91 -2.55
C LEU A 189 -10.44 3.99 -1.37
N GLU A 190 -10.80 4.39 -0.17
CA GLU A 190 -10.64 3.56 1.02
C GLU A 190 -11.84 3.69 1.93
N GLY A 191 -12.13 2.64 2.68
CA GLY A 191 -13.22 2.67 3.65
C GLY A 191 -13.08 1.57 4.67
N GLY A 192 -13.89 1.66 5.70
CA GLY A 192 -13.98 0.62 6.70
C GLY A 192 -15.12 0.87 7.67
N ALA A 193 -15.60 -0.20 8.27
CA ALA A 193 -16.71 -0.16 9.21
C ALA A 193 -16.51 -1.17 10.32
N GLN A 194 -16.90 -0.77 11.53
CA GLN A 194 -17.13 -1.69 12.63
C GLN A 194 -18.41 -2.48 12.35
N ILE A 195 -18.29 -3.79 12.43
CA ILE A 195 -19.41 -4.73 12.32
C ILE A 195 -19.98 -4.97 13.72
N SER A 196 -19.11 -5.06 14.72
CA SER A 196 -19.44 -5.17 16.15
C SER A 196 -18.33 -4.51 16.99
N GLU A 197 -18.41 -4.62 18.31
CA GLU A 197 -17.37 -4.13 19.22
C GLU A 197 -15.99 -4.78 18.99
N THR A 198 -15.96 -5.99 18.43
CA THR A 198 -14.73 -6.75 18.21
C THR A 198 -14.40 -6.96 16.74
N TRP A 199 -15.36 -6.82 15.82
CA TRP A 199 -15.15 -7.08 14.40
C TRP A 199 -15.22 -5.80 13.57
N ALA A 200 -14.33 -5.69 12.60
CA ALA A 200 -14.36 -4.63 11.61
C ALA A 200 -13.90 -5.14 10.24
N VAL A 201 -14.29 -4.41 9.20
CA VAL A 201 -13.82 -4.63 7.83
C VAL A 201 -13.19 -3.34 7.32
N SER A 202 -12.12 -3.44 6.55
CA SER A 202 -11.56 -2.32 5.80
C SER A 202 -11.25 -2.72 4.37
N PHE A 203 -11.39 -1.78 3.45
CA PHE A 203 -10.97 -1.95 2.08
C PHE A 203 -10.20 -0.74 1.60
N ARG A 204 -9.39 -0.95 0.57
CA ARG A 204 -8.75 0.10 -0.19
C ARG A 204 -8.55 -0.37 -1.61
N THR A 205 -8.78 0.53 -2.55
CA THR A 205 -8.45 0.33 -3.94
C THR A 205 -7.82 1.60 -4.49
N GLU A 206 -6.75 1.45 -5.25
CA GLU A 206 -6.10 2.55 -5.93
C GLU A 206 -5.83 2.21 -7.39
N PHE A 207 -5.97 3.23 -8.22
CA PHE A 207 -5.55 3.24 -9.60
C PHE A 207 -4.48 4.31 -9.78
N LEU A 208 -3.39 3.97 -10.44
CA LEU A 208 -2.33 4.89 -10.81
C LEU A 208 -2.08 4.79 -12.31
N ASN A 209 -2.12 5.92 -13.00
CA ASN A 209 -1.66 6.03 -14.37
C ASN A 209 -0.23 6.59 -14.35
N TRP A 210 0.74 5.74 -14.66
CA TRP A 210 2.16 6.03 -14.57
C TRP A 210 2.78 6.10 -15.97
N HIS A 211 3.64 7.09 -16.19
CA HIS A 211 4.40 7.28 -17.41
C HIS A 211 5.86 7.51 -17.06
N GLY A 212 6.77 7.04 -17.90
CA GLY A 212 8.18 7.24 -17.68
C GLY A 212 9.02 6.84 -18.86
N GLU A 213 10.33 6.78 -18.61
CA GLU A 213 11.34 6.40 -19.57
C GLU A 213 12.23 5.33 -18.96
N ASN A 214 12.55 4.33 -19.78
CA ASN A 214 13.59 3.37 -19.50
C ASN A 214 14.79 3.66 -20.41
N ARG A 215 15.98 3.74 -19.83
CA ARG A 215 17.24 3.97 -20.53
C ARG A 215 18.24 2.89 -20.15
N ILE A 216 18.84 2.28 -21.16
CA ILE A 216 19.86 1.26 -21.02
C ILE A 216 21.06 1.67 -21.87
N ASN A 217 22.22 1.77 -21.24
CA ASN A 217 23.49 2.05 -21.88
C ASN A 217 24.27 0.75 -22.10
N ARG A 218 24.59 0.44 -23.36
CA ARG A 218 25.39 -0.73 -23.74
C ARG A 218 26.39 -0.31 -24.82
N PRO A 219 27.44 0.44 -24.45
CA PRO A 219 28.39 1.00 -25.42
C PRO A 219 29.06 -0.08 -26.27
N ASN A 220 29.24 -1.29 -25.73
CA ASN A 220 29.82 -2.43 -26.44
C ASN A 220 28.92 -3.01 -27.54
N LEU A 221 27.62 -2.69 -27.56
CA LEU A 221 26.64 -3.23 -28.51
C LEU A 221 26.02 -2.16 -29.41
N LYS A 222 25.87 -0.94 -28.91
CA LYS A 222 25.28 0.18 -29.64
C LYS A 222 26.01 1.49 -29.32
N PRO A 223 26.24 2.36 -30.33
CA PRO A 223 26.88 3.66 -30.12
C PRO A 223 25.99 4.67 -29.40
N GLN A 224 24.67 4.44 -29.37
CA GLN A 224 23.71 5.25 -28.62
C GLN A 224 22.97 4.40 -27.58
N PRO A 225 22.61 4.98 -26.42
CA PRO A 225 21.76 4.32 -25.43
C PRO A 225 20.42 3.90 -26.03
N ILE A 226 19.92 2.75 -25.58
CA ILE A 226 18.56 2.29 -25.91
C ILE A 226 17.61 2.99 -24.94
N THR A 227 16.67 3.75 -25.47
CA THR A 227 15.62 4.40 -24.68
C THR A 227 14.25 3.99 -25.16
N ASN A 228 13.31 3.81 -24.24
CA ASN A 228 11.92 3.54 -24.58
C ASN A 228 10.97 4.20 -23.57
N PRO A 229 9.88 4.84 -24.02
CA PRO A 229 8.84 5.31 -23.14
C PRO A 229 8.14 4.10 -22.53
N VAL A 230 7.60 4.30 -21.33
CA VAL A 230 6.84 3.28 -20.63
C VAL A 230 5.57 3.87 -20.05
N ASP A 231 4.44 3.33 -20.48
CA ASP A 231 3.12 3.65 -19.94
C ASP A 231 2.59 2.45 -19.17
N ASN A 232 2.16 2.67 -17.93
CA ASN A 232 1.64 1.63 -17.04
C ASN A 232 0.38 2.09 -16.30
N GLY A 233 -0.71 1.35 -16.45
CA GLY A 233 -1.86 1.42 -15.56
C GLY A 233 -1.74 0.42 -14.43
N ARG A 234 -1.57 0.90 -13.19
CA ARG A 234 -1.47 0.06 -12.00
C ARG A 234 -2.76 0.11 -11.18
N ILE A 235 -3.25 -1.04 -10.77
CA ILE A 235 -4.35 -1.20 -9.80
C ILE A 235 -3.82 -1.97 -8.60
N ILE A 236 -4.09 -1.46 -7.40
CA ILE A 236 -3.87 -2.19 -6.15
C ILE A 236 -5.17 -2.20 -5.37
N SER A 237 -5.56 -3.37 -4.86
CA SER A 237 -6.75 -3.53 -4.04
C SER A 237 -6.46 -4.40 -2.83
N ASN A 238 -7.04 -4.05 -1.69
CA ASN A 238 -7.07 -4.89 -0.51
C ASN A 238 -8.39 -4.82 0.22
N VAL A 239 -8.78 -5.96 0.82
CA VAL A 239 -9.92 -6.09 1.71
C VAL A 239 -9.46 -6.90 2.90
N ASP A 240 -9.70 -6.39 4.11
CA ASP A 240 -9.24 -6.94 5.37
C ASP A 240 -10.41 -7.09 6.34
N ILE A 241 -10.56 -8.28 6.92
CA ILE A 241 -11.39 -8.54 8.10
C ILE A 241 -10.50 -8.48 9.33
N ILE A 242 -10.97 -7.79 10.35
CA ILE A 242 -10.22 -7.48 11.56
C ILE A 242 -11.02 -7.96 12.76
N LYS A 243 -10.35 -8.67 13.66
CA LYS A 243 -10.86 -9.00 14.99
C LYS A 243 -9.98 -8.38 16.05
N ALA A 244 -10.52 -7.41 16.78
CA ALA A 244 -9.94 -6.91 18.01
C ALA A 244 -10.13 -7.95 19.13
N SER A 245 -9.07 -8.19 19.90
CA SER A 245 -9.08 -9.10 21.03
C SER A 245 -8.26 -8.51 22.16
N ASN A 246 -8.71 -8.64 23.41
CA ASN A 246 -7.82 -8.41 24.55
C ASN A 246 -7.13 -9.74 24.84
N SER A 247 -5.81 -9.79 24.69
CA SER A 247 -5.01 -10.99 24.85
C SER A 247 -3.66 -10.65 25.50
N LEU A 248 -3.06 -11.61 26.21
CA LEU A 248 -1.72 -11.49 26.82
C LEU A 248 -1.53 -10.19 27.64
N GLY A 249 -2.55 -9.79 28.39
CA GLY A 249 -2.51 -8.62 29.27
C GLY A 249 -2.75 -7.26 28.60
N TRP A 250 -2.99 -7.20 27.28
CA TRP A 250 -3.33 -5.94 26.59
C TRP A 250 -4.06 -6.15 25.26
N ARG A 251 -3.89 -5.23 24.29
CA ARG A 251 -4.57 -5.20 23.01
C ARG A 251 -3.88 -6.10 21.98
N GLY A 252 -4.64 -7.05 21.47
CA GLY A 252 -4.30 -7.87 20.32
C GLY A 252 -5.26 -7.65 19.15
N GLN A 253 -4.80 -7.94 17.95
CA GLN A 253 -5.58 -7.77 16.72
C GLN A 253 -5.23 -8.88 15.74
N TRP A 254 -6.22 -9.70 15.40
CA TRP A 254 -6.13 -10.59 14.26
C TRP A 254 -6.61 -9.89 13.00
N ARG A 255 -5.90 -10.07 11.89
CA ARG A 255 -6.27 -9.51 10.58
C ARG A 255 -6.09 -10.57 9.50
N THR A 256 -7.11 -10.76 8.69
CA THR A 256 -7.03 -11.57 7.47
C THR A 256 -7.59 -10.81 6.30
N GLY A 257 -6.87 -10.80 5.19
CA GLY A 257 -7.26 -10.04 4.02
C GLY A 257 -6.72 -10.60 2.71
N MET A 258 -7.37 -10.17 1.63
CA MET A 258 -6.92 -10.41 0.27
C MET A 258 -6.25 -9.15 -0.25
N HIS A 259 -5.11 -9.31 -0.89
CA HIS A 259 -4.31 -8.23 -1.45
C HIS A 259 -4.00 -8.55 -2.91
N TYR A 260 -4.23 -7.59 -3.80
CA TYR A 260 -4.11 -7.77 -5.23
C TYR A 260 -3.42 -6.58 -5.89
N LEU A 261 -2.55 -6.88 -6.85
CA LEU A 261 -1.87 -5.94 -7.72
C LEU A 261 -2.04 -6.39 -9.17
N SER A 262 -2.35 -5.43 -10.03
CA SER A 262 -2.36 -5.59 -11.48
C SER A 262 -1.64 -4.42 -12.12
N ASN A 263 -0.60 -4.69 -12.90
CA ASN A 263 0.00 -3.72 -13.81
C ASN A 263 -0.42 -4.08 -15.23
N ARG A 264 -0.75 -3.06 -16.03
CA ARG A 264 -0.99 -3.19 -17.47
C ARG A 264 -0.13 -2.18 -18.21
N PHE A 265 0.74 -2.70 -19.06
CA PHE A 265 1.65 -1.90 -19.87
C PHE A 265 1.07 -1.72 -21.28
N GLU A 266 1.24 -0.52 -21.83
CA GLU A 266 0.94 -0.29 -23.24
C GLU A 266 2.11 -0.79 -24.11
N PRO A 267 1.88 -1.08 -25.41
CA PRO A 267 2.95 -1.42 -26.34
C PRO A 267 4.03 -0.33 -26.40
N GLN A 268 5.30 -0.73 -26.36
CA GLN A 268 6.45 0.18 -26.31
C GLN A 268 7.33 -0.03 -27.54
N GLN A 269 7.89 1.06 -28.06
CA GLN A 269 8.95 1.03 -29.06
C GLN A 269 10.15 1.81 -28.53
N ASN A 270 11.35 1.30 -28.76
CA ASN A 270 12.55 2.04 -28.44
C ASN A 270 12.87 3.10 -29.51
N ASN A 271 13.87 3.93 -29.24
CA ASN A 271 14.42 4.93 -30.15
C ASN A 271 14.94 4.38 -31.49
N PHE A 272 15.06 3.06 -31.64
CA PHE A 272 15.44 2.39 -32.90
C PHE A 272 14.24 1.76 -33.64
N GLY A 273 13.00 2.03 -33.20
CA GLY A 273 11.78 1.47 -33.81
C GLY A 273 11.53 -0.01 -33.48
N VAL A 274 12.31 -0.62 -32.57
CA VAL A 274 12.14 -2.01 -32.16
C VAL A 274 11.11 -2.09 -31.05
N THR A 275 10.17 -3.03 -31.18
CA THR A 275 9.17 -3.29 -30.14
C THR A 275 9.84 -3.84 -28.87
N VAL A 276 9.55 -3.23 -27.73
CA VAL A 276 10.05 -3.63 -26.41
C VAL A 276 8.92 -4.28 -25.63
N ARG A 277 9.19 -5.43 -25.02
CA ARG A 277 8.26 -6.10 -24.11
C ARG A 277 8.77 -6.04 -22.68
N GLU A 278 7.85 -5.79 -21.76
CA GLU A 278 8.10 -5.87 -20.33
C GLU A 278 8.45 -7.31 -19.91
N PRO A 279 9.15 -7.51 -18.77
CA PRO A 279 9.66 -8.82 -18.39
C PRO A 279 8.60 -9.92 -18.43
N PHE A 280 7.39 -9.65 -17.96
CA PHE A 280 6.29 -10.62 -17.93
C PHE A 280 5.18 -10.33 -18.93
N GLY A 281 5.52 -9.65 -20.04
CA GLY A 281 4.55 -9.20 -21.04
C GLY A 281 3.71 -8.02 -20.56
N ASP A 282 2.59 -7.78 -21.24
CA ASP A 282 1.82 -6.54 -21.08
C ASP A 282 0.98 -6.50 -19.79
N HIS A 283 0.94 -7.60 -19.02
CA HIS A 283 0.16 -7.70 -17.79
C HIS A 283 0.95 -8.42 -16.70
N GLU A 284 1.04 -7.81 -15.52
CA GLU A 284 1.59 -8.43 -14.31
C GLU A 284 0.52 -8.48 -13.24
N ARG A 285 0.29 -9.66 -12.66
CA ARG A 285 -0.73 -9.88 -11.64
C ARG A 285 -0.15 -10.61 -10.45
N LEU A 286 -0.47 -10.11 -9.27
CA LEU A 286 -0.04 -10.66 -7.99
C LEU A 286 -1.17 -10.54 -6.97
N GLY A 287 -1.67 -11.67 -6.51
CA GLY A 287 -2.67 -11.80 -5.48
C GLY A 287 -2.18 -12.69 -4.35
N PHE A 288 -2.31 -12.24 -3.10
CA PHE A 288 -2.07 -13.08 -1.92
C PHE A 288 -3.12 -12.87 -0.84
N ILE A 289 -3.39 -13.94 -0.08
CA ILE A 289 -4.11 -13.88 1.18
C ILE A 289 -3.08 -13.69 2.28
N ARG A 290 -3.32 -12.74 3.18
CA ARG A 290 -2.55 -12.55 4.40
C ARG A 290 -3.43 -12.89 5.59
N THR A 291 -2.88 -13.62 6.54
CA THR A 291 -3.43 -13.72 7.89
C THR A 291 -2.35 -13.40 8.89
N GLY A 292 -2.68 -12.69 9.97
CA GLY A 292 -1.69 -12.28 10.94
C GLY A 292 -2.28 -11.87 12.27
N TYR A 293 -1.39 -11.82 13.26
CA TYR A 293 -1.71 -11.40 14.61
C TYR A 293 -0.73 -10.33 15.07
N LEU A 294 -1.29 -9.22 15.55
CA LEU A 294 -0.59 -8.13 16.20
C LEU A 294 -0.88 -8.20 17.69
N GLN A 295 0.16 -8.12 18.52
CA GLN A 295 0.03 -7.98 19.96
C GLN A 295 0.80 -6.75 20.40
N MET A 296 0.17 -5.90 21.21
CA MET A 296 0.73 -4.64 21.70
C MET A 296 0.79 -4.68 23.22
N TRP A 297 1.74 -3.97 23.83
CA TRP A 297 1.83 -3.78 25.27
C TRP A 297 2.27 -2.34 25.59
N PRO A 298 1.68 -1.69 26.61
CA PRO A 298 2.20 -0.43 27.09
C PRO A 298 3.58 -0.63 27.72
N LEU A 299 4.51 0.28 27.46
CA LEU A 299 5.78 0.31 28.19
C LEU A 299 5.59 1.15 29.44
N ALA A 300 5.48 0.47 30.59
CA ALA A 300 5.06 1.08 31.86
C ALA A 300 5.86 2.34 32.27
N HIS A 301 7.12 2.43 31.87
CA HIS A 301 8.02 3.53 32.25
C HIS A 301 7.98 4.74 31.30
N ILE A 302 7.27 4.68 30.17
CA ILE A 302 7.20 5.79 29.21
C ILE A 302 5.75 6.04 28.79
N PRO A 303 5.11 7.14 29.27
CA PRO A 303 3.73 7.46 28.93
C PRO A 303 3.47 7.50 27.43
N GLY A 304 2.35 6.91 27.01
CA GLY A 304 1.92 6.88 25.61
C GLY A 304 2.73 5.94 24.71
N VAL A 305 3.77 5.28 25.21
CA VAL A 305 4.56 4.32 24.43
C VAL A 305 3.97 2.92 24.52
N THR A 306 3.85 2.28 23.37
CA THR A 306 3.43 0.88 23.22
C THR A 306 4.44 0.14 22.36
N ALA A 307 4.97 -0.97 22.86
CA ALA A 307 5.72 -1.91 22.05
C ALA A 307 4.76 -2.91 21.41
N TYR A 308 5.12 -3.44 20.24
CA TYR A 308 4.31 -4.45 19.59
C TYR A 308 5.11 -5.44 18.78
N VAL A 309 4.51 -6.61 18.62
CA VAL A 309 4.97 -7.67 17.73
C VAL A 309 3.83 -8.01 16.77
N GLU A 310 4.16 -8.23 15.50
CA GLU A 310 3.20 -8.69 14.50
C GLU A 310 3.81 -9.85 13.72
N ALA A 311 3.06 -10.95 13.60
CA ALA A 311 3.42 -12.06 12.74
C ALA A 311 2.36 -12.20 11.64
N ASN A 312 2.80 -12.37 10.39
CA ASN A 312 1.89 -12.64 9.27
C ASN A 312 2.36 -13.83 8.44
N LEU A 313 1.39 -14.54 7.88
CA LEU A 313 1.56 -15.54 6.86
C LEU A 313 0.84 -15.08 5.58
N ASP A 314 1.60 -14.96 4.50
CA ASP A 314 1.10 -14.62 3.17
C ASP A 314 1.15 -15.85 2.28
N ARG A 315 0.06 -16.14 1.57
CA ARG A 315 0.02 -17.19 0.53
C ARG A 315 -0.47 -16.57 -0.78
N GLU A 316 0.36 -16.63 -1.82
CA GLU A 316 -0.08 -16.26 -3.17
C GLU A 316 -1.15 -17.20 -3.68
N PHE A 317 -2.23 -16.62 -4.20
CA PHE A 317 -3.29 -17.32 -4.94
C PHE A 317 -3.25 -17.02 -6.44
N GLU A 318 -2.64 -15.90 -6.83
CA GLU A 318 -2.45 -15.51 -8.24
C GLU A 318 -1.06 -14.89 -8.40
N ASN A 319 -0.27 -15.41 -9.32
CA ASN A 319 1.02 -14.83 -9.68
C ASN A 319 1.43 -15.32 -11.07
N ASN A 320 1.43 -14.44 -12.08
CA ASN A 320 1.89 -14.80 -13.42
C ASN A 320 3.39 -14.52 -13.65
N MET A 321 4.12 -14.19 -12.59
CA MET A 321 5.54 -13.83 -12.60
C MET A 321 6.44 -14.87 -11.90
N ASP A 322 5.87 -15.96 -11.40
CA ASP A 322 6.53 -16.91 -10.51
C ASP A 322 7.40 -17.98 -11.21
N GLN A 323 7.49 -17.92 -12.54
CA GLN A 323 8.27 -18.86 -13.37
C GLN A 323 9.74 -19.00 -12.92
N PHE A 324 10.30 -17.96 -12.29
CA PHE A 324 11.69 -17.91 -11.82
C PHE A 324 11.83 -17.96 -10.29
N LEU A 325 10.71 -17.85 -9.56
CA LEU A 325 10.69 -17.63 -8.11
C LEU A 325 9.43 -18.29 -7.50
N SER A 326 9.54 -19.57 -7.14
CA SER A 326 8.39 -20.37 -6.63
C SER A 326 8.07 -20.16 -5.14
N ASP A 327 8.62 -19.12 -4.49
CA ASP A 327 8.43 -18.85 -3.07
C ASP A 327 7.10 -18.14 -2.80
N ARG A 328 6.00 -18.87 -2.99
CA ARG A 328 4.62 -18.37 -2.92
C ARG A 328 4.15 -18.05 -1.51
N THR A 329 4.73 -18.71 -0.50
CA THR A 329 4.38 -18.49 0.92
C THR A 329 5.47 -17.70 1.63
N ILE A 330 5.08 -16.60 2.29
CA ILE A 330 5.99 -15.73 3.03
C ILE A 330 5.52 -15.66 4.48
N PHE A 331 6.44 -15.94 5.40
CA PHE A 331 6.28 -15.57 6.80
C PHE A 331 6.92 -14.21 7.03
N SER A 332 6.24 -13.34 7.78
CA SER A 332 6.83 -12.07 8.21
C SER A 332 6.65 -11.85 9.70
N ALA A 333 7.68 -11.25 10.29
CA ALA A 333 7.68 -10.79 11.66
C ALA A 333 7.98 -9.29 11.66
N LYS A 334 7.29 -8.54 12.52
CA LYS A 334 7.51 -7.11 12.71
C LYS A 334 7.62 -6.84 14.19
N LEU A 335 8.53 -5.97 14.54
CA LEU A 335 8.75 -5.49 15.90
C LEU A 335 8.73 -3.97 15.83
N GLY A 336 7.95 -3.34 16.69
CA GLY A 336 7.86 -1.89 16.65
C GLY A 336 7.49 -1.26 17.96
N VAL A 337 7.64 0.06 17.98
CA VAL A 337 7.28 0.93 19.07
C VAL A 337 6.42 2.05 18.49
N ASN A 338 5.28 2.31 19.12
CA ASN A 338 4.41 3.43 18.82
C ASN A 338 4.35 4.35 20.04
N TRP A 339 4.71 5.61 19.87
CA TRP A 339 4.71 6.64 20.90
C TRP A 339 3.65 7.70 20.59
N ALA A 340 2.57 7.71 21.36
CA ALA A 340 1.59 8.78 21.38
C ALA A 340 2.05 9.88 22.36
N PHE A 341 2.86 10.82 21.87
CA PHE A 341 3.38 11.93 22.68
C PHE A 341 2.38 13.07 22.87
N ALA A 342 1.28 13.08 22.12
CA ALA A 342 0.09 13.88 22.35
C ALA A 342 -1.16 13.10 21.90
N PRO A 343 -2.39 13.48 22.33
CA PRO A 343 -3.63 12.75 21.99
C PRO A 343 -3.84 12.50 20.49
N SER A 344 -3.26 13.35 19.66
CA SER A 344 -3.41 13.47 18.21
C SER A 344 -2.08 13.28 17.45
N ARG A 345 -0.96 13.09 18.16
CA ARG A 345 0.38 13.04 17.55
C ARG A 345 1.07 11.74 17.93
N GLN A 346 1.49 10.98 16.92
CA GLN A 346 2.10 9.67 17.12
C GLN A 346 3.33 9.50 16.25
N LEU A 347 4.35 8.84 16.81
CA LEU A 347 5.53 8.36 16.10
C LEU A 347 5.59 6.84 16.22
N LEU A 348 5.67 6.16 15.08
CA LEU A 348 5.86 4.72 15.00
C LEU A 348 7.20 4.40 14.36
N LEU A 349 7.94 3.52 14.99
CA LEU A 349 9.16 2.90 14.47
C LEU A 349 8.95 1.40 14.41
N GLU A 350 9.25 0.79 13.26
CA GLU A 350 9.03 -0.63 13.03
C GLU A 350 10.20 -1.23 12.25
N TRP A 351 10.73 -2.33 12.76
CA TRP A 351 11.57 -3.25 12.02
C TRP A 351 10.71 -4.39 11.49
N GLN A 352 11.01 -4.83 10.27
CA GLN A 352 10.28 -5.88 9.58
C GLN A 352 11.25 -6.92 9.00
N ARG A 353 10.88 -8.20 9.12
CA ARG A 353 11.55 -9.32 8.45
C ARG A 353 10.55 -10.13 7.67
N PHE A 354 10.89 -10.43 6.42
CA PHE A 354 10.13 -11.31 5.55
C PHE A 354 11.02 -12.46 5.14
N ASN A 355 10.53 -13.68 5.28
CA ASN A 355 11.20 -14.89 4.83
C ASN A 355 10.18 -15.72 4.05
N GLY A 356 10.48 -15.99 2.79
CA GLY A 356 9.80 -17.05 2.08
C GLY A 356 10.11 -18.41 2.73
N ILE A 357 9.14 -19.33 2.72
CA ILE A 357 9.28 -20.63 3.38
C ILE A 357 10.46 -21.42 2.79
N ASN A 358 10.68 -21.30 1.47
CA ASN A 358 11.78 -21.96 0.79
C ASN A 358 13.11 -21.18 0.92
N ARG A 359 13.11 -20.07 1.67
CA ARG A 359 14.25 -19.16 1.87
C ARG A 359 14.88 -18.65 0.56
N ILE A 360 14.12 -18.67 -0.52
CA ILE A 360 14.54 -18.12 -1.81
C ILE A 360 14.44 -16.60 -1.75
N ARG A 361 13.49 -16.06 -0.98
CA ARG A 361 13.29 -14.62 -0.84
C ARG A 361 13.36 -14.20 0.61
N THR A 362 14.19 -13.20 0.90
CA THR A 362 14.21 -12.55 2.21
C THR A 362 14.23 -11.03 2.08
N ARG A 363 13.63 -10.35 3.07
CA ARG A 363 13.66 -8.89 3.16
C ARG A 363 13.83 -8.43 4.59
N ASN A 364 14.71 -7.45 4.80
CA ASN A 364 14.74 -6.63 6.01
C ASN A 364 14.14 -5.26 5.72
N GLY A 365 13.33 -4.74 6.63
CA GLY A 365 12.66 -3.46 6.46
C GLY A 365 12.77 -2.59 7.70
N LEU A 366 12.88 -1.28 7.48
CA LEU A 366 12.66 -0.25 8.49
C LEU A 366 11.51 0.65 8.04
N LEU A 367 10.63 0.98 8.96
CA LEU A 367 9.50 1.87 8.74
C LEU A 367 9.46 2.89 9.88
N MET A 368 9.44 4.17 9.51
CA MET A 368 9.09 5.28 10.39
C MET A 368 7.78 5.89 9.91
N THR A 369 6.82 6.08 10.82
CA THR A 369 5.56 6.76 10.52
C THR A 369 5.29 7.86 11.52
N ILE A 370 5.01 9.06 11.03
CA ILE A 370 4.53 10.20 11.81
C ILE A 370 3.03 10.37 11.51
N LEU A 371 2.24 10.56 12.55
CA LEU A 371 0.78 10.70 12.47
C LEU A 371 0.36 11.98 13.19
N LEU A 372 -0.40 12.86 12.51
CA LEU A 372 -0.99 14.07 13.07
C LEU A 372 -2.50 14.10 12.81
N ASP A 373 -3.30 14.15 13.87
CA ASP A 373 -4.77 14.22 13.81
C ASP A 373 -5.32 15.59 14.23
N ASP A 374 -4.43 16.56 14.42
CA ASP A 374 -4.67 17.98 14.63
C ASP A 374 -3.48 18.80 14.10
N LEU A 375 -3.69 20.10 13.94
CA LEU A 375 -2.61 21.07 13.74
C LEU A 375 -2.57 22.04 14.92
#